data_AF-A0A845HQX8-F1
#
_entry.id   AF-A0A845HQX8-F1
#
_cell.length_a   1.000
_cell.length_b   1.000
_cell.length_c   1.000
_cell.angle_alpha   90.00
_cell.angle_beta   90.00
_cell.angle_gamma   90.00
#
_symmetry.space_group_name_H-M   'P 1'
#
loop_
_entity.id
_entity.type
_entity.pdbx_description
1 polymer ?
#
loop_
_entity_poly.entity_id
_entity_poly.type
_entity_poly.pdbx_seq_one_letter_code
_entity_poly.pdbx_strand_id
1 'polypeptide(L)'
;APAPPAPEAPAAPAEAAPHSQINRQALQNIRALSATNGDALLDRVLHAYLDDTPSHLHTLRQAIAAGDTGQLRKAAHSLKSSSANVGADALAQRCRELEQLGRNDTTAGAAVLLADMERTFQAVRQALGAILEKET
;
A
#
# COMPACT_ATOMS: atom_id res chain seq x y z
N ALA A 1 -16.87 31.73 -1.38
CA ALA A 1 -16.96 30.45 -2.11
C ALA A 1 -16.03 30.51 -3.34
N PRO A 2 -15.49 29.37 -3.80
CA PRO A 2 -14.07 29.20 -4.16
C PRO A 2 -13.79 29.05 -5.67
N ALA A 3 -12.52 29.14 -6.06
CA ALA A 3 -11.90 28.26 -7.07
C ALA A 3 -10.36 28.30 -6.94
N PRO A 4 -9.67 27.16 -7.13
CA PRO A 4 -8.27 26.92 -6.77
C PRO A 4 -7.27 27.32 -7.86
N PRO A 5 -5.97 27.47 -7.54
CA PRO A 5 -4.93 27.43 -8.56
C PRO A 5 -4.62 25.99 -8.96
N ALA A 6 -4.59 25.74 -10.26
CA ALA A 6 -3.82 24.69 -10.91
C ALA A 6 -2.90 25.40 -11.93
N PRO A 7 -1.88 24.75 -12.52
CA PRO A 7 -1.13 23.57 -12.12
C PRO A 7 0.38 23.91 -11.99
N GLU A 8 1.12 23.24 -11.11
CA GLU A 8 2.58 23.16 -11.24
C GLU A 8 2.98 21.71 -11.41
N ALA A 9 3.27 21.36 -12.67
CA ALA A 9 4.32 20.42 -12.98
C ALA A 9 5.54 21.26 -13.37
N PRO A 10 6.74 20.93 -12.89
CA PRO A 10 7.65 20.27 -13.83
C PRO A 10 8.57 19.20 -13.21
N ALA A 11 9.17 18.42 -14.12
CA ALA A 11 10.40 17.61 -14.01
C ALA A 11 10.23 16.07 -13.99
N ALA A 12 10.62 15.46 -15.11
CA ALA A 12 11.23 14.13 -15.22
C ALA A 12 12.74 14.34 -15.48
N PRO A 13 13.70 13.43 -15.14
CA PRO A 13 13.64 11.97 -15.35
C PRO A 13 14.14 11.09 -14.17
N ALA A 14 13.84 9.79 -14.26
CA ALA A 14 14.22 8.66 -13.39
C ALA A 14 15.44 8.81 -12.43
N GLU A 15 15.18 8.65 -11.12
CA GLU A 15 16.18 8.31 -10.10
C GLU A 15 15.62 7.20 -9.19
N ALA A 16 16.46 6.23 -8.86
CA ALA A 16 16.07 4.96 -8.23
C ALA A 16 15.68 5.11 -6.74
N ALA A 17 14.59 4.42 -6.36
CA ALA A 17 14.02 4.19 -5.01
C ALA A 17 13.18 5.32 -4.38
N PRO A 18 11.87 5.05 -4.15
CA PRO A 18 11.46 4.66 -2.79
C PRO A 18 10.39 3.56 -2.73
N HIS A 19 10.35 2.60 -3.68
CA HIS A 19 9.39 1.47 -3.60
C HIS A 19 9.60 0.57 -2.36
N SER A 20 10.76 0.67 -1.70
CA SER A 20 11.14 -0.12 -0.53
C SER A 20 11.22 0.70 0.77
N GLN A 21 10.96 2.01 0.73
CA GLN A 21 11.11 2.84 1.92
C GLN A 21 9.88 2.70 2.82
N ILE A 22 10.09 2.07 3.96
CA ILE A 22 9.08 1.97 5.02
C ILE A 22 9.14 3.24 5.87
N ASN A 23 7.99 3.87 6.03
CA ASN A 23 7.84 5.04 6.88
C ASN A 23 7.99 4.65 8.36
N ARG A 24 9.15 4.98 8.92
CA ARG A 24 9.46 4.64 10.32
C ARG A 24 8.56 5.32 11.34
N GLN A 25 7.96 6.47 11.01
CA GLN A 25 7.02 7.11 11.92
C GLN A 25 5.76 6.27 12.08
N ALA A 26 5.27 5.64 11.01
CA ALA A 26 4.14 4.72 11.08
C ALA A 26 4.43 3.52 11.99
N LEU A 27 5.62 2.94 11.90
CA LEU A 27 6.05 1.85 12.79
C LEU A 27 6.14 2.29 14.26
N GLN A 28 6.68 3.49 14.53
CA GLN A 28 6.73 4.06 15.88
C GLN A 28 5.33 4.33 16.44
N ASN A 29 4.40 4.81 15.60
CA ASN A 29 3.02 5.00 15.99
C ASN A 29 2.37 3.68 16.41
N ILE A 30 2.62 2.58 15.68
CA ILE A 30 2.13 1.24 16.05
C ILE A 30 2.70 0.83 17.42
N ARG A 31 4.02 1.00 17.65
CA ARG A 31 4.62 0.68 18.96
C ARG A 31 3.99 1.48 20.09
N ALA A 32 3.76 2.78 19.86
CA ALA A 32 3.18 3.69 20.85
C ALA A 32 1.73 3.33 21.24
N LEU A 33 1.02 2.49 20.47
CA LEU A 33 -0.31 1.99 20.84
C LEU A 33 -0.28 1.06 22.06
N SER A 34 0.88 0.48 22.41
CA SER A 34 1.04 -0.35 23.61
C SER A 34 2.15 0.18 24.49
N ALA A 35 1.79 0.62 25.70
CA ALA A 35 2.74 1.14 26.69
C ALA A 35 3.70 0.08 27.24
N THR A 36 3.33 -1.20 27.21
CA THR A 36 4.08 -2.31 27.84
C THR A 36 4.69 -3.26 26.82
N ASN A 37 4.08 -3.43 25.64
CA ASN A 37 4.48 -4.44 24.66
C ASN A 37 4.48 -3.89 23.22
N GLY A 38 4.99 -2.67 23.02
CA GLY A 38 4.99 -1.98 21.72
C GLY A 38 5.67 -2.76 20.60
N ASP A 39 6.84 -3.36 20.88
CA ASP A 39 7.58 -4.16 19.89
C ASP A 39 6.85 -5.45 19.51
N ALA A 40 6.28 -6.17 20.49
CA ALA A 40 5.48 -7.37 20.21
C ALA A 40 4.19 -7.07 19.43
N LEU A 41 3.58 -5.90 19.68
CA LEU A 41 2.44 -5.43 18.88
C LEU A 41 2.88 -5.12 17.45
N LEU A 42 4.00 -4.41 17.27
CA LEU A 42 4.54 -4.11 15.95
C LEU A 42 4.82 -5.39 15.17
N ASP A 43 5.54 -6.34 15.76
CA ASP A 43 5.85 -7.63 15.15
C ASP A 43 4.59 -8.34 14.65
N ARG A 44 3.56 -8.44 15.49
CA ARG A 44 2.27 -9.06 15.13
C ARG A 44 1.58 -8.34 13.97
N VAL A 45 1.60 -7.00 13.98
CA VAL A 45 0.98 -6.20 12.92
C VAL A 45 1.72 -6.37 11.59
N LEU A 46 3.06 -6.40 11.61
CA LEU A 46 3.86 -6.62 10.41
C LEU A 46 3.66 -8.03 9.85
N HIS A 47 3.68 -9.06 10.70
CA HIS A 47 3.39 -10.44 10.27
C HIS A 47 2.00 -10.58 9.66
N ALA A 48 0.96 -10.03 10.30
CA ALA A 48 -0.39 -10.06 9.76
C ALA A 48 -0.49 -9.35 8.41
N TYR A 49 0.13 -8.18 8.27
CA TYR A 49 0.16 -7.45 7.00
C TYR A 49 0.83 -8.25 5.88
N LEU A 50 1.95 -8.91 6.17
CA LEU A 50 2.68 -9.73 5.20
C LEU A 50 1.91 -10.98 4.77
N ASP A 51 1.13 -11.57 5.67
CA ASP A 51 0.31 -12.76 5.41
C ASP A 51 -0.98 -12.44 4.64
N ASP A 52 -1.64 -11.31 4.98
CA ASP A 52 -2.91 -10.92 4.37
C ASP A 52 -2.75 -10.29 2.96
N THR A 53 -1.67 -9.55 2.72
CA THR A 53 -1.50 -8.78 1.48
C THR A 53 -1.53 -9.64 0.19
N PRO A 54 -0.90 -10.83 0.12
CA PRO A 54 -1.04 -11.74 -1.03
C PRO A 54 -2.49 -12.07 -1.38
N SER A 55 -3.32 -12.32 -0.38
CA SER A 55 -4.75 -12.61 -0.55
C SER A 55 -5.49 -11.39 -1.11
N HIS A 56 -5.19 -10.18 -0.61
CA HIS A 56 -5.74 -8.94 -1.16
C HIS A 56 -5.33 -8.70 -2.62
N LEU A 57 -4.07 -8.91 -2.98
CA LEU A 57 -3.58 -8.80 -4.36
C LEU A 57 -4.29 -9.81 -5.28
N HIS A 58 -4.53 -11.03 -4.79
CA HIS A 58 -5.32 -12.02 -5.52
C HIS A 58 -6.77 -11.56 -5.77
N THR A 59 -7.44 -11.03 -4.75
CA THR A 59 -8.80 -10.47 -4.90
C THR A 59 -8.84 -9.33 -5.90
N LEU A 60 -7.85 -8.43 -5.89
CA LEU A 60 -7.72 -7.36 -6.88
C LEU A 60 -7.60 -7.92 -8.29
N ARG A 61 -6.77 -8.96 -8.48
CA ARG A 61 -6.61 -9.64 -9.78
C ARG A 61 -7.92 -10.23 -10.28
N GLN A 62 -8.68 -10.87 -9.41
CA GLN A 62 -9.99 -11.44 -9.75
C GLN A 62 -11.00 -10.35 -10.12
N ALA A 63 -11.07 -9.27 -9.35
CA ALA A 63 -11.96 -8.15 -9.63
C ALA A 63 -11.64 -7.49 -10.99
N ILE A 64 -10.36 -7.33 -11.32
CA ILE A 64 -9.93 -6.80 -12.64
C ILE A 64 -10.36 -7.74 -13.76
N ALA A 65 -10.11 -9.05 -13.62
CA ALA A 65 -10.48 -10.04 -14.63
C ALA A 65 -12.00 -10.14 -14.85
N ALA A 66 -12.79 -9.95 -13.78
CA ALA A 66 -14.25 -9.95 -13.83
C ALA A 66 -14.87 -8.61 -14.25
N GLY A 67 -14.07 -7.54 -14.35
CA GLY A 67 -14.59 -6.18 -14.55
C GLY A 67 -15.40 -5.64 -13.36
N ASP A 68 -15.23 -6.20 -12.17
CA ASP A 68 -15.99 -5.83 -10.97
C ASP A 68 -15.36 -4.60 -10.29
N THR A 69 -15.84 -3.42 -10.68
CA THR A 69 -15.38 -2.12 -10.18
C THR A 69 -15.68 -1.94 -8.69
N GLY A 70 -16.78 -2.53 -8.19
CA GLY A 70 -17.19 -2.48 -6.79
C GLY A 70 -16.23 -3.27 -5.90
N GLN A 71 -15.91 -4.51 -6.30
CA GLN A 71 -14.95 -5.35 -5.60
C GLN A 71 -13.53 -4.80 -5.71
N LEU A 72 -13.15 -4.26 -6.88
CA LEU A 72 -11.87 -3.58 -7.10
C LEU A 72 -11.68 -2.44 -6.10
N ARG A 73 -12.67 -1.54 -6.02
CA ARG A 73 -12.65 -0.40 -5.10
C ARG A 73 -12.52 -0.84 -3.65
N LYS A 74 -13.33 -1.82 -3.21
CA LYS A 74 -13.33 -2.30 -1.82
C LYS A 74 -11.99 -2.93 -1.44
N ALA A 75 -11.47 -3.84 -2.27
CA ALA A 75 -10.20 -4.50 -2.00
C ALA A 75 -9.03 -3.50 -2.00
N ALA A 76 -9.03 -2.53 -2.92
CA ALA A 76 -8.02 -1.48 -2.98
C ALA A 76 -8.09 -0.56 -1.74
N HIS A 77 -9.29 -0.22 -1.29
CA HIS A 77 -9.48 0.59 -0.08
C HIS A 77 -8.93 -0.09 1.18
N SER A 78 -9.25 -1.37 1.37
CA SER A 78 -8.75 -2.15 2.50
C SER A 78 -7.23 -2.24 2.48
N LEU A 79 -6.64 -2.63 1.35
CA LEU A 79 -5.19 -2.77 1.23
C LEU A 79 -4.46 -1.42 1.37
N LYS A 80 -5.06 -0.32 0.92
CA LYS A 80 -4.53 1.04 1.13
C LYS A 80 -4.35 1.34 2.62
N SER A 81 -5.41 1.13 3.41
CA SER A 81 -5.40 1.45 4.84
C SER A 81 -4.38 0.59 5.58
N SER A 82 -4.34 -0.71 5.29
CA SER A 82 -3.35 -1.62 5.88
C SER A 82 -1.92 -1.22 5.51
N SER A 83 -1.69 -0.85 4.24
CA SER A 83 -0.36 -0.41 3.77
C SER A 83 0.08 0.90 4.41
N ALA A 84 -0.82 1.88 4.55
CA ALA A 84 -0.52 3.14 5.22
C ALA A 84 -0.21 2.94 6.71
N ASN A 85 -0.92 2.01 7.37
CA ASN A 85 -0.71 1.71 8.78
C ASN A 85 0.71 1.20 9.07
N VAL A 86 1.25 0.35 8.19
CA VAL A 86 2.63 -0.18 8.32
C VAL A 86 3.68 0.70 7.64
N GLY A 87 3.30 1.87 7.13
CA GLY A 87 4.24 2.80 6.47
C GLY A 87 4.69 2.37 5.07
N ALA A 88 3.98 1.45 4.42
CA ALA A 88 4.19 1.08 3.01
C ALA A 88 3.53 2.12 2.08
N ASP A 89 3.99 3.37 2.16
CA ASP A 89 3.38 4.54 1.51
C ASP A 89 3.27 4.38 -0.01
N ALA A 90 4.31 3.83 -0.65
CA ALA A 90 4.30 3.57 -2.08
C ALA A 90 3.16 2.62 -2.50
N LEU A 91 2.94 1.52 -1.75
CA LEU A 91 1.86 0.59 -2.03
C LEU A 91 0.49 1.21 -1.73
N ALA A 92 0.39 2.02 -0.67
CA ALA A 92 -0.82 2.76 -0.34
C ALA A 92 -1.23 3.73 -1.46
N GLN A 93 -0.28 4.44 -2.08
CA GLN A 93 -0.58 5.30 -3.23
C GLN A 93 -1.10 4.50 -4.44
N ARG A 94 -0.49 3.36 -4.76
CA ARG A 94 -0.99 2.50 -5.87
C ARG A 94 -2.39 1.97 -5.59
N CYS A 95 -2.67 1.57 -4.36
CA CYS A 95 -4.02 1.18 -3.94
C CYS A 95 -5.01 2.33 -4.13
N ARG A 96 -4.61 3.57 -3.83
CA ARG A 96 -5.45 4.77 -4.04
C ARG A 96 -5.75 4.99 -5.53
N GLU A 97 -4.82 4.70 -6.43
CA GLU A 97 -5.04 4.76 -7.88
C GLU A 97 -6.05 3.71 -8.34
N LEU A 98 -5.91 2.45 -7.90
CA LEU A 98 -6.92 1.40 -8.17
C LEU A 98 -8.29 1.72 -7.58
N GLU A 99 -8.34 2.26 -6.36
CA GLU A 99 -9.58 2.68 -5.71
C GLU A 99 -10.30 3.76 -6.54
N GLN A 100 -9.54 4.68 -7.16
CA GLN A 100 -10.08 5.71 -8.06
C GLN A 100 -10.61 5.13 -9.37
N LEU A 101 -9.92 4.16 -9.97
CA LEU A 101 -10.43 3.46 -11.16
C LEU A 101 -11.79 2.81 -10.85
N GLY A 102 -11.87 2.06 -9.75
CA GLY A 102 -13.13 1.44 -9.32
C GLY A 102 -14.23 2.45 -8.98
N ARG A 103 -13.88 3.63 -8.45
CA ARG A 103 -14.85 4.74 -8.23
C ARG A 103 -15.36 5.36 -9.53
N ASN A 104 -14.56 5.32 -10.59
CA ASN A 104 -14.90 5.84 -11.92
C ASN A 104 -15.54 4.77 -12.81
N ASP A 105 -16.01 3.66 -12.21
CA ASP A 105 -16.63 2.53 -12.91
C ASP A 105 -15.78 1.97 -14.06
N THR A 106 -14.46 1.94 -13.88
CA THR A 106 -13.53 1.41 -14.88
C THR A 106 -12.47 0.48 -14.27
N THR A 107 -12.09 -0.54 -15.02
CA THR A 107 -10.92 -1.38 -14.74
C THR A 107 -9.80 -1.18 -15.77
N ALA A 108 -9.98 -0.23 -16.71
CA ALA A 108 -8.99 0.07 -17.72
C ALA A 108 -7.69 0.58 -17.06
N GLY A 109 -6.56 -0.05 -17.41
CA GLY A 109 -5.25 0.25 -16.80
C GLY A 109 -5.01 -0.37 -15.42
N ALA A 110 -6.03 -0.97 -14.79
CA ALA A 110 -5.89 -1.59 -13.47
C ALA A 110 -4.90 -2.77 -13.46
N ALA A 111 -4.81 -3.53 -14.55
CA ALA A 111 -3.86 -4.64 -14.66
C ALA A 111 -2.39 -4.17 -14.60
N VAL A 112 -2.08 -3.02 -15.20
CA VAL A 112 -0.72 -2.43 -15.16
C VAL A 112 -0.39 -1.95 -13.74
N LEU A 113 -1.35 -1.29 -13.08
CA LEU A 113 -1.21 -0.87 -11.69
C LEU A 113 -1.04 -2.07 -10.75
N LEU A 114 -1.80 -3.14 -10.96
CA LEU A 114 -1.68 -4.36 -10.14
C LEU A 114 -0.28 -4.99 -10.27
N ALA A 115 0.26 -5.09 -11.49
CA ALA A 115 1.62 -5.60 -11.68
C ALA A 115 2.67 -4.73 -10.98
N ASP A 116 2.48 -3.40 -10.95
CA ASP A 116 3.35 -2.49 -10.19
C ASP A 116 3.21 -2.68 -8.67
N MET A 117 1.99 -2.90 -8.18
CA MET A 117 1.69 -3.22 -6.79
C MET A 117 2.34 -4.51 -6.35
N GLU A 118 2.31 -5.56 -7.17
CA GLU A 118 2.95 -6.84 -6.85
C GLU A 118 4.47 -6.66 -6.67
N ARG A 119 5.14 -5.91 -7.57
CA ARG A 119 6.57 -5.59 -7.43
C ARG A 119 6.86 -4.74 -6.20
N THR A 120 6.02 -3.73 -5.95
CA THR A 120 6.17 -2.84 -4.78
C THR A 120 5.98 -3.63 -3.48
N PHE A 121 5.02 -4.55 -3.43
CA PHE A 121 4.82 -5.41 -2.27
C PHE A 121 6.02 -6.33 -2.02
N GLN A 122 6.65 -6.87 -3.07
CA GLN A 122 7.88 -7.65 -2.89
C GLN A 122 8.99 -6.82 -2.23
N ALA A 123 9.16 -5.56 -2.65
CA ALA A 123 10.13 -4.65 -2.05
C ALA A 123 9.78 -4.31 -0.58
N VAL A 124 8.51 -4.03 -0.29
CA VAL A 124 8.00 -3.80 1.08
C VAL A 124 8.23 -5.02 1.96
N ARG A 125 7.95 -6.23 1.47
CA ARG A 125 8.16 -7.49 2.20
C ARG A 125 9.62 -7.66 2.61
N GLN A 126 10.55 -7.41 1.70
CA GLN A 126 11.98 -7.49 2.00
C GLN A 126 12.39 -6.44 3.04
N ALA A 127 11.90 -5.20 2.91
CA ALA A 127 12.22 -4.13 3.84
C ALA A 127 11.67 -4.39 5.26
N LEU A 128 10.43 -4.88 5.37
CA LEU A 128 9.82 -5.26 6.64
C LEU A 128 10.52 -6.49 7.25
N GLY A 129 10.88 -7.49 6.46
CA GLY A 129 11.65 -8.65 6.92
C GLY A 129 12.98 -8.23 7.56
N ALA A 130 13.74 -7.36 6.89
CA ALA A 130 15.00 -6.84 7.42
C ALA A 130 14.84 -5.98 8.68
N ILE A 131 13.65 -5.43 8.94
CA ILE A 131 13.32 -4.74 10.19
C ILE A 131 13.08 -5.77 11.30
N LEU A 132 12.23 -6.76 11.05
CA LEU A 132 11.92 -7.84 12.01
C LEU A 132 13.18 -8.59 12.46
N GLU A 133 14.09 -8.90 11.53
CA GLU A 133 15.36 -9.58 11.82
C GLU A 133 16.33 -8.73 12.65
N LYS A 134 16.25 -7.39 12.58
CA LYS A 134 17.13 -6.49 13.34
C LYS A 134 16.64 -6.21 14.76
N GLU A 135 15.41 -6.60 15.08
CA GLU A 135 14.80 -6.42 16.40
C GLU A 135 14.77 -7.71 17.23
N THR A 136 15.31 -8.80 16.66
CA THR A 136 15.57 -10.08 17.35
C THR A 136 17.02 -10.14 17.82
#